data_AF-A0A399G828-F1
#
_entry.id   AF-A0A399G828-F1
#
_cell.length_a   1.000
_cell.length_b   1.000
_cell.length_c   1.000
_cell.angle_alpha   90.00
_cell.angle_beta   90.00
_cell.angle_gamma   90.00
#
_symmetry.space_group_name_H-M   'P 1'
#
loop_
_entity.id
_entity.type
_entity.pdbx_description
1 polymer ?
#
loop_
_entity_poly.entity_id
_entity_poly.type
_entity_poly.pdbx_seq_one_letter_code
_entity_poly.pdbx_strand_id
1 'polypeptide(L)'
;MAYAHSDDDDTYAGMHPSRQQRYQMLSSSTVASEDNASDSDEERDLFRLRFKLSVADRKNSDLEVEVQRLQSEIDTVKALNQNLEQEKATHTTTTSEAEALRAQMEVLEAALEHKDVELADITGAAQGISHSCARPQNSYDRLIVKLAAVRGDVHVAEQELDEATSQSSDNTASQGRIADLQRKLAVEEDKVARLTKANKLLTEQRSASEADAEFFRARLSNLEAEVQESRVSNSRTQRDPKRLLSGCSQAQVGVNIQTPRHATSQDRPEIEIEVPENEIEILKDKLNELRWNALDNVIDLDMANRAFRAFDCDHINTRNLPDGRNSSRLPNAGWVASSIFKDWKEDEQFVKVYSKRRQNVINHHKAHGRIQEGKGAKFWLLRDEFNYVDEKRGLDVVYK
;
A
#
# COMPACT_ATOMS: atom_id res chain seq x y z
N MET A 1 -22.43 -51.50 -18.61
CA MET A 1 -23.83 -51.83 -18.25
C MET A 1 -24.11 -53.23 -18.76
N ALA A 2 -24.43 -54.11 -17.82
CA ALA A 2 -24.65 -55.54 -18.01
C ALA A 2 -26.10 -55.85 -18.41
N TYR A 3 -26.32 -56.96 -19.10
CA TYR A 3 -27.46 -57.91 -19.02
C TYR A 3 -27.29 -58.91 -20.19
N ALA A 4 -27.64 -60.19 -20.14
CA ALA A 4 -27.57 -61.29 -19.16
C ALA A 4 -27.94 -62.56 -19.96
N HIS A 5 -27.46 -63.72 -19.50
CA HIS A 5 -27.83 -65.06 -19.97
C HIS A 5 -29.29 -65.46 -19.65
N SER A 6 -29.85 -66.37 -20.47
CA SER A 6 -30.76 -67.49 -20.12
C SER A 6 -30.82 -68.41 -21.35
N ASP A 7 -30.28 -69.63 -21.40
CA ASP A 7 -30.55 -70.89 -20.68
C ASP A 7 -31.95 -71.51 -20.94
N ASP A 8 -31.89 -72.80 -21.31
CA ASP A 8 -32.86 -73.90 -21.08
C ASP A 8 -34.14 -73.97 -21.98
N ASP A 9 -34.71 -75.12 -22.34
CA ASP A 9 -34.33 -76.55 -22.40
C ASP A 9 -35.51 -77.28 -23.12
N ASP A 10 -35.27 -78.52 -23.56
CA ASP A 10 -36.21 -79.67 -23.69
C ASP A 10 -37.62 -79.60 -24.35
N THR A 11 -37.86 -80.54 -25.28
CA THR A 11 -38.86 -81.67 -25.25
C THR A 11 -39.28 -82.08 -26.68
N TYR A 12 -38.99 -83.29 -27.17
CA TYR A 12 -39.60 -84.61 -26.93
C TYR A 12 -40.78 -84.98 -27.86
N ALA A 13 -40.74 -86.24 -28.32
CA ALA A 13 -41.78 -87.12 -28.87
C ALA A 13 -42.25 -86.99 -30.34
N GLY A 14 -42.04 -88.09 -31.07
CA GLY A 14 -42.73 -88.40 -32.32
C GLY A 14 -42.37 -89.80 -32.88
N MET A 15 -42.37 -90.83 -32.02
CA MET A 15 -42.23 -92.24 -32.40
C MET A 15 -43.30 -92.71 -33.41
N HIS A 16 -42.88 -93.64 -34.27
CA HIS A 16 -43.66 -94.46 -35.22
C HIS A 16 -45.00 -95.02 -34.71
N PRO A 17 -45.82 -95.54 -35.65
CA PRO A 17 -46.13 -96.96 -35.55
C PRO A 17 -45.85 -97.76 -36.82
N SER A 18 -45.22 -98.89 -36.56
CA SER A 18 -45.15 -100.11 -37.36
C SER A 18 -46.54 -100.64 -37.73
N ARG A 19 -46.67 -101.22 -38.94
CA ARG A 19 -47.76 -102.15 -39.25
C ARG A 19 -47.23 -103.39 -39.97
N GLN A 20 -46.98 -104.41 -39.16
CA GLN A 20 -46.81 -105.80 -39.52
C GLN A 20 -48.21 -106.46 -39.54
N GLN A 21 -48.40 -107.46 -40.43
CA GLN A 21 -49.43 -108.53 -40.47
C GLN A 21 -50.60 -108.47 -41.46
N ARG A 22 -50.87 -109.68 -42.00
CA ARG A 22 -51.98 -110.20 -42.84
C ARG A 22 -51.82 -110.01 -44.36
N TYR A 23 -51.60 -111.02 -45.21
CA TYR A 23 -52.06 -112.42 -45.20
C TYR A 23 -51.03 -113.41 -45.77
N GLN A 24 -50.89 -114.56 -45.10
CA GLN A 24 -50.40 -115.85 -45.60
C GLN A 24 -51.57 -116.65 -46.23
N MET A 25 -51.20 -117.70 -46.99
CA MET A 25 -52.01 -118.77 -47.59
C MET A 25 -52.72 -118.35 -48.89
N LEU A 26 -52.53 -119.02 -50.04
CA LEU A 26 -52.66 -120.46 -50.25
C LEU A 26 -51.68 -121.00 -51.29
N SER A 27 -51.04 -122.11 -50.93
CA SER A 27 -50.39 -123.06 -51.81
C SER A 27 -51.42 -123.97 -52.50
N SER A 28 -50.99 -124.46 -53.65
CA SER A 28 -51.59 -125.41 -54.59
C SER A 28 -52.13 -126.71 -53.98
N SER A 29 -53.25 -127.21 -54.53
CA SER A 29 -53.52 -128.64 -54.68
C SER A 29 -54.45 -128.90 -55.87
N THR A 30 -53.93 -129.66 -56.82
CA THR A 30 -54.61 -130.29 -57.97
C THR A 30 -55.52 -131.44 -57.50
N VAL A 31 -56.65 -131.67 -58.18
CA VAL A 31 -57.04 -132.91 -58.90
C VAL A 31 -58.55 -132.88 -59.29
N ALA A 32 -58.75 -132.87 -60.62
CA ALA A 32 -59.76 -133.52 -61.48
C ALA A 32 -61.27 -133.20 -61.46
N SER A 33 -61.75 -133.03 -62.72
CA SER A 33 -63.09 -133.20 -63.33
C SER A 33 -64.26 -132.42 -62.74
N GLU A 34 -65.14 -131.76 -63.48
CA GLU A 34 -65.44 -131.70 -64.92
C GLU A 34 -66.33 -130.46 -65.12
N ASP A 35 -66.29 -129.87 -66.31
CA ASP A 35 -67.28 -128.98 -66.92
C ASP A 35 -67.80 -127.77 -66.11
N ASN A 36 -67.21 -126.58 -66.35
CA ASN A 36 -67.95 -125.33 -66.61
C ASN A 36 -67.00 -124.19 -67.03
N ALA A 37 -66.91 -123.94 -68.34
CA ALA A 37 -66.04 -122.92 -68.94
C ALA A 37 -66.54 -121.45 -68.77
N SER A 38 -67.45 -121.17 -67.82
CA SER A 38 -68.09 -119.85 -67.63
C SER A 38 -67.50 -119.01 -66.50
N ASP A 39 -66.96 -119.62 -65.44
CA ASP A 39 -66.43 -118.89 -64.26
C ASP A 39 -65.04 -118.27 -64.49
N SER A 40 -64.32 -118.70 -65.53
CA SER A 40 -62.91 -118.27 -65.76
C SER A 40 -62.77 -116.86 -66.35
N ASP A 41 -63.81 -116.35 -67.02
CA ASP A 41 -63.78 -115.01 -67.62
C ASP A 41 -64.16 -113.91 -66.61
N GLU A 42 -65.07 -114.19 -65.68
CA GLU A 42 -65.44 -113.27 -64.60
C GLU A 42 -64.28 -113.04 -63.62
N GLU A 43 -63.53 -114.09 -63.26
CA GLU A 43 -62.33 -113.97 -62.43
C GLU A 43 -61.21 -113.16 -63.10
N ARG A 44 -61.05 -113.30 -64.42
CA ARG A 44 -60.09 -112.51 -65.21
C ARG A 44 -60.47 -111.03 -65.26
N ASP A 45 -61.75 -110.72 -65.40
CA ASP A 45 -62.22 -109.33 -65.40
C ASP A 45 -62.16 -108.69 -64.01
N LEU A 46 -62.47 -109.43 -62.95
CA LEU A 46 -62.24 -109.00 -61.57
C LEU A 46 -60.76 -108.72 -61.29
N PHE A 47 -59.85 -109.55 -61.76
CA PHE A 47 -58.41 -109.30 -61.65
C PHE A 47 -57.99 -108.03 -62.40
N ARG A 48 -58.47 -107.83 -63.64
CA ARG A 48 -58.19 -106.61 -64.43
C ARG A 48 -58.70 -105.35 -63.74
N LEU A 49 -59.91 -105.38 -63.18
CA LEU A 49 -60.50 -104.27 -62.42
C LEU A 49 -59.69 -103.97 -61.15
N ARG A 50 -59.30 -105.00 -60.38
CA ARG A 50 -58.44 -104.82 -59.19
C ARG A 50 -57.06 -104.28 -59.54
N PHE A 51 -56.47 -104.74 -60.64
CA PHE A 51 -55.20 -104.21 -61.12
C PHE A 51 -55.31 -102.74 -61.54
N LYS A 52 -56.37 -102.38 -62.29
CA LYS A 52 -56.65 -100.98 -62.67
C LYS A 52 -56.88 -100.10 -61.43
N LEU A 53 -57.62 -100.59 -60.45
CA LEU A 53 -57.85 -99.91 -59.17
C LEU A 53 -56.52 -99.66 -58.44
N SER A 54 -55.68 -100.69 -58.30
CA SER A 54 -54.37 -100.56 -57.66
C SER A 54 -53.43 -99.57 -58.37
N VAL A 55 -53.46 -99.52 -59.71
CA VAL A 55 -52.71 -98.51 -60.49
C VAL A 55 -53.28 -97.12 -60.27
N ALA A 56 -54.61 -96.97 -60.19
CA ALA A 56 -55.26 -95.69 -59.89
C ALA A 56 -54.95 -95.22 -58.46
N ASP A 57 -54.98 -96.12 -57.47
CA ASP A 57 -54.64 -95.82 -56.07
C ASP A 57 -53.18 -95.37 -55.92
N ARG A 58 -52.25 -96.02 -56.62
CA ARG A 58 -50.85 -95.57 -56.65
C ARG A 58 -50.72 -94.18 -57.25
N LYS A 59 -51.35 -93.94 -58.40
CA LYS A 59 -51.36 -92.59 -59.00
C LYS A 59 -51.97 -91.54 -58.09
N ASN A 60 -53.03 -91.90 -57.35
CA ASN A 60 -53.66 -91.00 -56.41
C ASN A 60 -52.72 -90.69 -55.23
N SER A 61 -52.05 -91.71 -54.68
CA SER A 61 -51.03 -91.54 -53.64
C SER A 61 -49.84 -90.69 -54.11
N ASP A 62 -49.36 -90.87 -55.36
CA ASP A 62 -48.28 -90.06 -55.91
C ASP A 62 -48.71 -88.60 -56.08
N LEU A 63 -49.95 -88.35 -56.50
CA LEU A 63 -50.53 -87.00 -56.60
C LEU A 63 -50.72 -86.36 -55.23
N GLU A 64 -51.14 -87.11 -54.20
CA GLU A 64 -51.24 -86.59 -52.83
C GLU A 64 -49.88 -86.14 -52.29
N VAL A 65 -48.82 -86.90 -52.54
CA VAL A 65 -47.45 -86.52 -52.17
C VAL A 65 -47.02 -85.24 -52.92
N GLU A 66 -47.32 -85.14 -54.21
CA GLU A 66 -46.97 -83.95 -54.99
C GLU A 66 -47.76 -82.71 -54.56
N VAL A 67 -49.05 -82.87 -54.20
CA VAL A 67 -49.85 -81.78 -53.63
C VAL A 67 -49.28 -81.31 -52.29
N GLN A 68 -48.87 -82.23 -51.41
CA GLN A 68 -48.21 -81.87 -50.16
C GLN A 68 -46.88 -81.16 -50.38
N ARG A 69 -46.09 -81.62 -51.37
CA ARG A 69 -44.83 -80.97 -51.76
C ARG A 69 -45.08 -79.54 -52.24
N LEU A 70 -46.02 -79.35 -53.17
CA LEU A 70 -46.39 -78.02 -53.69
C LEU A 70 -46.97 -77.13 -52.59
N GLN A 71 -47.74 -77.68 -51.65
CA GLN A 71 -48.27 -76.92 -50.52
C GLN A 71 -47.13 -76.42 -49.61
N SER A 72 -46.14 -77.28 -49.31
CA SER A 72 -44.96 -76.87 -48.55
C SER A 72 -44.15 -75.79 -49.28
N GLU A 73 -44.06 -75.87 -50.61
CA GLU A 73 -43.38 -74.87 -51.45
C GLU A 73 -44.15 -73.54 -51.47
N ILE A 74 -45.48 -73.57 -51.51
CA ILE A 74 -46.32 -72.37 -51.39
C ILE A 74 -46.12 -71.69 -50.03
N ASP A 75 -46.06 -72.48 -48.95
CA ASP A 75 -45.92 -71.95 -47.61
C ASP A 75 -44.52 -71.36 -47.36
N THR A 76 -43.46 -71.95 -47.93
CA THR A 76 -42.11 -71.36 -47.89
C THR A 76 -42.03 -70.05 -48.68
N VAL A 77 -42.63 -69.99 -49.88
CA VAL A 77 -42.67 -68.76 -50.68
C VAL A 77 -43.47 -67.66 -49.96
N LYS A 78 -44.56 -67.99 -49.28
CA LYS A 78 -45.30 -67.02 -48.46
C LYS A 78 -44.45 -66.47 -47.32
N ALA A 79 -43.72 -67.32 -46.61
CA ALA A 79 -42.83 -66.89 -45.54
C ALA A 79 -41.70 -65.98 -46.06
N LEU A 80 -41.10 -66.31 -47.21
CA LEU A 80 -40.10 -65.46 -47.85
C LEU A 80 -40.66 -64.09 -48.27
N ASN A 81 -41.87 -64.04 -48.83
CA ASN A 81 -42.52 -62.77 -49.18
C ASN A 81 -42.81 -61.92 -47.93
N GLN A 82 -43.23 -62.53 -46.82
CA GLN A 82 -43.44 -61.80 -45.56
C GLN A 82 -42.13 -61.21 -45.02
N ASN A 83 -41.05 -62.00 -45.04
CA ASN A 83 -39.72 -61.52 -44.63
C ASN A 83 -39.24 -60.37 -45.54
N LEU A 84 -39.43 -60.46 -46.85
CA LEU A 84 -39.04 -59.41 -47.79
C LEU A 84 -39.81 -58.11 -47.56
N GLU A 85 -41.11 -58.17 -47.29
CA GLU A 85 -41.90 -56.98 -46.94
C GLU A 85 -41.47 -56.37 -45.61
N GLN A 86 -41.10 -57.21 -44.63
CA GLN A 86 -40.52 -56.73 -43.37
C GLN A 86 -39.17 -56.04 -43.60
N GLU A 87 -38.26 -56.65 -44.37
CA GLU A 87 -36.97 -56.05 -44.73
C GLU A 87 -37.15 -54.72 -45.46
N LYS A 88 -38.09 -54.66 -46.41
CA LYS A 88 -38.42 -53.42 -47.12
C LYS A 88 -38.91 -52.33 -46.17
N ALA A 89 -39.77 -52.68 -45.20
CA ALA A 89 -40.22 -51.73 -44.18
C ALA A 89 -39.06 -51.26 -43.27
N THR A 90 -38.13 -52.14 -42.92
CA THR A 90 -36.94 -51.74 -42.16
C THR A 90 -35.98 -50.87 -42.99
N HIS A 91 -35.85 -51.13 -44.29
CA HIS A 91 -35.02 -50.33 -45.18
C HIS A 91 -35.60 -48.92 -45.35
N THR A 92 -36.91 -48.76 -45.46
CA THR A 92 -37.51 -47.42 -45.55
C THR A 92 -37.29 -46.62 -44.26
N THR A 93 -37.39 -47.26 -43.09
CA THR A 93 -37.08 -46.60 -41.81
C THR A 93 -35.62 -46.17 -41.73
N THR A 94 -34.67 -47.05 -42.05
CA THR A 94 -33.23 -46.70 -41.98
C THR A 94 -32.85 -45.62 -43.00
N THR A 95 -33.46 -45.61 -44.19
CA THR A 95 -33.24 -44.51 -45.15
C THR A 95 -33.74 -43.18 -44.61
N SER A 96 -34.92 -43.15 -43.97
CA SER A 96 -35.45 -41.90 -43.38
C SER A 96 -34.59 -41.39 -42.22
N GLU A 97 -34.05 -42.30 -41.40
CA GLU A 97 -33.12 -41.96 -40.33
C GLU A 97 -31.79 -41.42 -40.88
N ALA A 98 -31.26 -42.03 -41.94
CA ALA A 98 -30.03 -41.56 -42.59
C ALA A 98 -30.19 -40.17 -43.21
N GLU A 99 -31.34 -39.88 -43.82
CA GLU A 99 -31.67 -38.54 -44.33
C GLU A 99 -31.80 -37.51 -43.20
N ALA A 100 -32.46 -37.87 -42.09
CA ALA A 100 -32.58 -37.00 -40.93
C ALA A 100 -31.21 -36.68 -40.29
N LEU A 101 -30.32 -37.68 -40.18
CA LEU A 101 -28.97 -37.48 -39.68
C LEU A 101 -28.14 -36.60 -40.60
N ARG A 102 -28.25 -36.77 -41.93
CA ARG A 102 -27.57 -35.91 -42.91
C ARG A 102 -28.03 -34.45 -42.76
N ALA A 103 -29.33 -34.21 -42.62
CA ALA A 103 -29.85 -32.86 -42.40
C ALA A 103 -29.34 -32.25 -41.09
N GLN A 104 -29.23 -33.04 -40.01
CA GLN A 104 -28.63 -32.57 -38.76
C GLN A 104 -27.14 -32.22 -38.91
N MET A 105 -26.38 -33.00 -39.68
CA MET A 105 -24.98 -32.71 -39.96
C MET A 105 -24.81 -31.39 -40.71
N GLU A 106 -25.61 -31.14 -41.75
CA GLU A 106 -25.56 -29.87 -42.50
C GLU A 106 -25.85 -28.66 -41.61
N VAL A 107 -26.82 -28.77 -40.69
CA VAL A 107 -27.12 -27.69 -39.72
C VAL A 107 -25.95 -27.45 -38.77
N LEU A 108 -25.29 -28.51 -38.30
CA LEU A 108 -24.12 -28.39 -37.41
C LEU A 108 -22.91 -27.81 -38.14
N GLU A 109 -22.67 -28.18 -39.40
CA GLU A 109 -21.60 -27.60 -40.23
C GLU A 109 -21.82 -26.10 -40.43
N ALA A 110 -23.03 -25.67 -40.80
CA ALA A 110 -23.36 -24.26 -40.93
C ALA A 110 -23.19 -23.49 -39.60
N ALA A 111 -23.53 -24.11 -38.47
CA ALA A 111 -23.35 -23.51 -37.14
C ALA A 111 -21.86 -23.37 -36.77
N LEU A 112 -21.01 -24.33 -37.15
CA LEU A 112 -19.56 -24.26 -36.95
C LEU A 112 -18.94 -23.15 -37.81
N GLU A 113 -19.29 -23.06 -39.08
CA GLU A 113 -18.82 -21.99 -39.97
C GLU A 113 -19.19 -20.59 -39.42
N HIS A 114 -20.41 -20.43 -38.91
CA HIS A 114 -20.83 -19.18 -38.26
C HIS A 114 -19.96 -18.86 -37.02
N LYS A 115 -19.61 -19.86 -36.22
CA LYS A 115 -18.76 -19.67 -35.05
C LYS A 115 -17.32 -19.32 -35.42
N ASP A 116 -16.80 -19.86 -36.51
CA ASP A 116 -15.47 -19.50 -37.02
C ASP A 116 -15.41 -18.03 -37.47
N VAL A 117 -16.47 -17.52 -38.10
CA VAL A 117 -16.58 -16.09 -38.45
C VAL A 117 -16.63 -15.21 -37.20
N GLU A 118 -17.45 -15.55 -36.20
CA GLU A 118 -17.50 -14.82 -34.92
C GLU A 118 -16.12 -14.78 -34.23
N LEU A 119 -15.39 -15.91 -34.24
CA LEU A 119 -14.04 -15.98 -33.66
C LEU A 119 -13.03 -15.10 -34.41
N ALA A 120 -13.12 -15.05 -35.74
CA ALA A 120 -12.28 -14.17 -36.55
C ALA A 120 -12.53 -12.69 -36.22
N ASP A 121 -13.80 -12.30 -36.08
CA ASP A 121 -14.21 -10.93 -35.72
C ASP A 121 -13.72 -10.54 -34.31
N ILE A 122 -13.89 -11.43 -33.33
CA ILE A 122 -13.40 -11.23 -31.96
C ILE A 122 -11.87 -11.07 -31.94
N THR A 123 -11.17 -11.90 -32.72
CA THR A 123 -9.71 -11.84 -32.82
C THR A 123 -9.25 -10.52 -33.44
N GLY A 124 -9.92 -10.06 -34.50
CA GLY A 124 -9.67 -8.75 -35.10
C GLY A 124 -9.93 -7.60 -34.13
N ALA A 125 -11.03 -7.65 -33.37
CA ALA A 125 -11.35 -6.65 -32.36
C ALA A 125 -10.31 -6.62 -31.23
N ALA A 126 -9.86 -7.78 -30.74
CA ALA A 126 -8.83 -7.88 -29.71
C ALA A 126 -7.49 -7.28 -30.17
N GLN A 127 -7.08 -7.52 -31.42
CA GLN A 127 -5.90 -6.90 -32.00
C GLN A 127 -6.05 -5.38 -32.09
N GLY A 128 -7.23 -4.88 -32.51
CA GLY A 128 -7.54 -3.45 -32.52
C GLY A 128 -7.43 -2.80 -31.14
N ILE A 129 -7.95 -3.45 -30.11
CA ILE A 129 -7.83 -2.99 -28.71
C ILE A 129 -6.37 -2.95 -28.27
N SER A 130 -5.59 -4.00 -28.56
CA SER A 130 -4.15 -4.04 -28.23
C SER A 130 -3.38 -2.88 -28.85
N HIS A 131 -3.66 -2.54 -30.12
CA HIS A 131 -3.05 -1.39 -30.79
C HIS A 131 -3.51 -0.06 -30.17
N SER A 132 -4.79 0.04 -29.79
CA SER A 132 -5.34 1.22 -29.14
C SER A 132 -4.72 1.48 -27.75
N CYS A 133 -4.35 0.43 -27.01
CA CYS A 133 -3.70 0.52 -25.70
C CYS A 133 -2.22 0.92 -25.79
N ALA A 134 -1.53 0.62 -26.89
CA ALA A 134 -0.10 0.95 -27.05
C ALA A 134 0.17 2.46 -27.01
N ARG A 135 -0.73 3.28 -27.58
CA ARG A 135 -0.56 4.75 -27.64
C ARG A 135 -0.70 5.42 -26.26
N PRO A 136 -1.74 5.15 -25.45
CA PRO A 136 -1.82 5.57 -24.05
C PRO A 136 -0.63 5.08 -23.22
N GLN A 137 -0.18 3.83 -23.40
CA GLN A 137 0.97 3.28 -22.67
C GLN A 137 2.24 4.11 -22.93
N ASN A 138 2.56 4.36 -24.20
CA ASN A 138 3.71 5.22 -24.57
C ASN A 138 3.57 6.65 -24.02
N SER A 139 2.35 7.19 -23.97
CA SER A 139 2.10 8.49 -23.37
C SER A 139 2.32 8.49 -21.85
N TYR A 140 1.89 7.42 -21.18
CA TYR A 140 2.07 7.23 -19.74
C TYR A 140 3.57 7.11 -19.38
N ASP A 141 4.33 6.30 -20.12
CA ASP A 141 5.77 6.14 -19.91
C ASP A 141 6.52 7.47 -20.10
N ARG A 142 6.12 8.26 -21.11
CA ARG A 142 6.67 9.60 -21.33
C ARG A 142 6.35 10.56 -20.19
N LEU A 143 5.16 10.46 -19.59
CA LEU A 143 4.77 11.27 -18.44
C LEU A 143 5.55 10.87 -17.18
N ILE A 144 5.84 9.58 -16.97
CA ILE A 144 6.70 9.12 -15.86
C ILE A 144 8.09 9.76 -15.96
N VAL A 145 8.71 9.73 -17.14
CA VAL A 145 10.04 10.32 -17.35
C VAL A 145 10.02 11.83 -17.08
N LYS A 146 9.00 12.54 -17.57
CA LYS A 146 8.84 13.98 -17.28
C LYS A 146 8.63 14.26 -15.80
N LEU A 147 7.84 13.44 -15.11
CA LEU A 147 7.60 13.59 -13.68
C LEU A 147 8.88 13.35 -12.87
N ALA A 148 9.71 12.38 -13.28
CA ALA A 148 11.01 12.15 -12.66
C ALA A 148 11.95 13.35 -12.83
N ALA A 149 11.98 13.97 -14.02
CA ALA A 149 12.76 15.19 -14.25
C ALA A 149 12.31 16.34 -13.35
N VAL A 150 11.01 16.62 -13.29
CA VAL A 150 10.45 17.68 -12.42
C VAL A 150 10.74 17.41 -10.94
N ARG A 151 10.68 16.16 -10.49
CA ARG A 151 11.07 15.79 -9.12
C ARG A 151 12.55 16.05 -8.85
N GLY A 152 13.42 15.83 -9.85
CA GLY A 152 14.83 16.20 -9.77
C GLY A 152 15.02 17.71 -9.62
N ASP A 153 14.33 18.50 -10.44
CA ASP A 153 14.40 19.97 -10.38
C ASP A 153 13.90 20.52 -9.04
N VAL A 154 12.80 19.95 -8.50
CA VAL A 154 12.29 20.32 -7.17
C VAL A 154 13.31 20.02 -6.07
N HIS A 155 13.98 18.87 -6.13
CA HIS A 155 14.99 18.51 -5.15
C HIS A 155 16.20 19.46 -5.17
N VAL A 156 16.63 19.88 -6.36
CA VAL A 156 17.70 20.89 -6.51
C VAL A 156 17.25 22.24 -5.93
N ALA A 157 16.01 22.67 -6.21
CA ALA A 157 15.48 23.92 -5.68
C ALA A 157 15.34 23.90 -4.14
N GLU A 158 14.96 22.76 -3.55
CA GLU A 158 14.92 22.56 -2.09
C GLU A 158 16.33 22.69 -1.49
N GLN A 159 17.34 22.09 -2.12
CA GLN A 159 18.72 22.20 -1.67
C GLN A 159 19.24 23.66 -1.75
N GLU A 160 18.96 24.36 -2.86
CA GLU A 160 19.32 25.76 -3.02
C GLU A 160 18.64 26.65 -1.96
N LEU A 161 17.39 26.33 -1.58
CA LEU A 161 16.67 27.03 -0.52
C LEU A 161 17.33 26.80 0.84
N ASP A 162 17.68 25.56 1.18
CA ASP A 162 18.36 25.23 2.45
C ASP A 162 19.72 25.93 2.57
N GLU A 163 20.49 25.97 1.47
CA GLU A 163 21.75 26.69 1.39
C GLU A 163 21.56 28.20 1.58
N ALA A 164 20.57 28.81 0.91
CA ALA A 164 20.25 30.22 1.08
C ALA A 164 19.78 30.56 2.51
N THR A 165 19.01 29.66 3.13
CA THR A 165 18.52 29.84 4.51
C THR A 165 19.67 29.78 5.51
N SER A 166 20.60 28.85 5.30
CA SER A 166 21.83 28.73 6.10
C SER A 166 22.70 29.99 5.98
N GLN A 167 22.94 30.47 4.76
CA GLN A 167 23.70 31.72 4.52
C GLN A 167 23.03 32.94 5.16
N SER A 168 21.69 33.01 5.12
CA SER A 168 20.95 34.10 5.77
C SER A 168 21.19 34.12 7.28
N SER A 169 21.16 32.95 7.93
CA SER A 169 21.41 32.82 9.37
C SER A 169 22.84 33.25 9.77
N ASP A 170 23.84 32.87 8.97
CA ASP A 170 25.23 33.30 9.16
C ASP A 170 25.39 34.81 8.98
N ASN A 171 24.70 35.39 8.00
CA ASN A 171 24.66 36.84 7.80
C ASN A 171 24.02 37.55 9.00
N THR A 172 22.92 37.05 9.55
CA THR A 172 22.31 37.62 10.77
C THR A 172 23.28 37.53 11.97
N ALA A 173 23.98 36.41 12.14
CA ALA A 173 24.96 36.24 13.20
C ALA A 173 26.14 37.22 13.05
N SER A 174 26.65 37.42 11.83
CA SER A 174 27.71 38.38 11.54
C SER A 174 27.26 39.83 11.77
N GLN A 175 26.02 40.19 11.40
CA GLN A 175 25.43 41.49 11.71
C GLN A 175 25.34 41.74 13.21
N GLY A 176 24.96 40.73 14.02
CA GLY A 176 24.98 40.82 15.48
C GLY A 176 26.37 41.13 16.04
N ARG A 177 27.42 40.49 15.51
CA ARG A 177 28.82 40.77 15.91
C ARG A 177 29.25 42.19 15.52
N ILE A 178 28.84 42.68 14.35
CA ILE A 178 29.13 44.05 13.92
C ILE A 178 28.47 45.05 14.87
N ALA A 179 27.21 44.85 15.24
CA ALA A 179 26.50 45.71 16.18
C ALA A 179 27.18 45.75 17.57
N ASP A 180 27.64 44.59 18.06
CA ASP A 180 28.38 44.51 19.33
C ASP A 180 29.75 45.22 19.25
N LEU A 181 30.46 45.10 18.13
CA LEU A 181 31.72 45.82 17.90
C LEU A 181 31.51 47.33 17.82
N GLN A 182 30.45 47.79 17.16
CA GLN A 182 30.07 49.20 17.12
C GLN A 182 29.75 49.74 18.51
N ARG A 183 29.04 48.96 19.35
CA ARG A 183 28.77 49.34 20.75
C ARG A 183 30.06 49.46 21.56
N LYS A 184 30.99 48.51 21.41
CA LYS A 184 32.31 48.54 22.10
C LYS A 184 33.16 49.73 21.65
N LEU A 185 33.14 50.04 20.34
CA LEU A 185 33.87 51.19 19.79
C LEU A 185 33.35 52.50 20.40
N ALA A 186 32.03 52.70 20.47
CA ALA A 186 31.43 53.88 21.08
C ALA A 186 31.82 54.06 22.56
N VAL A 187 31.93 52.96 23.32
CA VAL A 187 32.39 52.99 24.71
C VAL A 187 33.86 53.42 24.81
N GLU A 188 34.73 52.91 23.94
CA GLU A 188 36.14 53.31 23.91
C GLU A 188 36.32 54.76 23.42
N GLU A 189 35.52 55.22 22.45
CA GLU A 189 35.52 56.64 22.02
C GLU A 189 35.16 57.58 23.17
N ASP A 190 34.13 57.25 23.95
CA ASP A 190 33.74 58.03 25.13
C ASP A 190 34.82 58.01 26.23
N LYS A 191 35.50 56.88 26.42
CA LYS A 191 36.64 56.76 27.34
C LYS A 191 37.82 57.63 26.89
N VAL A 192 38.14 57.63 25.60
CA VAL A 192 39.20 58.48 25.02
C VAL A 192 38.84 59.95 25.19
N ALA A 193 37.59 60.35 24.98
CA ALA A 193 37.13 61.71 25.21
C ALA A 193 37.31 62.14 26.69
N ARG A 194 36.93 61.26 27.63
CA ARG A 194 37.12 61.49 29.07
C ARG A 194 38.60 61.62 29.45
N LEU A 195 39.45 60.72 28.97
CA LEU A 195 40.90 60.77 29.21
C LEU A 195 41.54 62.01 28.61
N THR A 196 41.11 62.43 27.42
CA THR A 196 41.59 63.65 26.76
C THR A 196 41.25 64.89 27.59
N LYS A 197 40.02 64.98 28.11
CA LYS A 197 39.59 66.07 29.01
C LYS A 197 40.39 66.07 30.32
N ALA A 198 40.60 64.90 30.92
CA ALA A 198 41.39 64.76 32.14
C ALA A 198 42.85 65.19 31.93
N ASN A 199 43.47 64.76 30.82
CA ASN A 199 44.83 65.20 30.48
C ASN A 199 44.90 66.72 30.33
N LYS A 200 43.96 67.34 29.61
CA LYS A 200 43.94 68.80 29.46
C LYS A 200 43.91 69.52 30.82
N LEU A 201 43.05 69.07 31.74
CA LEU A 201 42.97 69.60 33.10
C LEU A 201 44.27 69.42 33.88
N LEU A 202 44.92 68.25 33.76
CA LEU A 202 46.21 68.01 34.41
C LEU A 202 47.31 68.90 33.84
N THR A 203 47.33 69.15 32.54
CA THR A 203 48.29 70.06 31.91
C THR A 203 48.10 71.51 32.40
N GLU A 204 46.84 71.95 32.52
CA GLU A 204 46.49 73.27 33.07
C GLU A 204 46.87 73.40 34.55
N GLN A 205 46.62 72.36 35.37
CA GLN A 205 47.07 72.34 36.76
C GLN A 205 48.59 72.37 36.88
N ARG A 206 49.29 71.64 36.01
CA ARG A 206 50.75 71.61 35.99
C ARG A 206 51.34 72.98 35.63
N SER A 207 50.81 73.66 34.60
CA SER A 207 51.29 74.99 34.24
C SER A 207 51.03 76.03 35.33
N ALA A 208 49.88 75.96 36.01
CA ALA A 208 49.60 76.79 37.18
C ALA A 208 50.60 76.53 38.32
N SER A 209 50.87 75.26 38.63
CA SER A 209 51.85 74.89 39.66
C SER A 209 53.28 75.29 39.29
N GLU A 210 53.66 75.24 38.01
CA GLU A 210 54.97 75.71 37.53
C GLU A 210 55.08 77.24 37.69
N ALA A 211 54.03 78.00 37.38
CA ALA A 211 53.97 79.44 37.59
C ALA A 211 54.07 79.81 39.09
N ASP A 212 53.36 79.10 39.96
CA ASP A 212 53.47 79.28 41.42
C ASP A 212 54.91 78.99 41.90
N ALA A 213 55.52 77.90 41.43
CA ALA A 213 56.88 77.54 41.78
C ALA A 213 57.90 78.59 41.33
N GLU A 214 57.72 79.18 40.14
CA GLU A 214 58.53 80.30 39.65
C GLU A 214 58.36 81.55 40.50
N PHE A 215 57.11 81.90 40.85
CA PHE A 215 56.82 83.02 41.75
C PHE A 215 57.50 82.84 43.11
N PHE A 216 57.40 81.65 43.72
CA PHE A 216 58.07 81.36 44.98
C PHE A 216 59.59 81.39 44.85
N ARG A 217 60.16 80.90 43.75
CA ARG A 217 61.61 81.01 43.47
C ARG A 217 62.07 82.47 43.38
N ALA A 218 61.34 83.31 42.64
CA ALA A 218 61.66 84.73 42.53
C ALA A 218 61.55 85.44 43.89
N ARG A 219 60.50 85.12 44.67
CA ARG A 219 60.33 85.66 46.02
C ARG A 219 61.44 85.24 46.98
N LEU A 220 61.87 83.98 46.94
CA LEU A 220 63.00 83.49 47.71
C LEU A 220 64.29 84.22 47.31
N SER A 221 64.55 84.40 46.02
CA SER A 221 65.72 85.14 45.53
C SER A 221 65.73 86.60 45.99
N ASN A 222 64.58 87.28 45.95
CA ASN A 222 64.44 88.65 46.49
C ASN A 222 64.68 88.70 48.00
N LEU A 223 64.12 87.74 48.76
CA LEU A 223 64.36 87.64 50.20
C LEU A 223 65.83 87.36 50.53
N GLU A 224 66.49 86.49 49.76
CA GLU A 224 67.94 86.24 49.90
C GLU A 224 68.74 87.52 49.64
N ALA A 225 68.36 88.32 48.63
CA ALA A 225 68.96 89.62 48.36
C ALA A 225 68.72 90.63 49.50
N GLU A 226 67.49 90.74 50.03
CA GLU A 226 67.17 91.58 51.19
C GLU A 226 67.93 91.16 52.46
N VAL A 227 68.07 89.84 52.70
CA VAL A 227 68.86 89.31 53.83
C VAL A 227 70.33 89.65 53.63
N GLN A 228 70.86 89.55 52.41
CA GLN A 228 72.24 89.90 52.10
C GLN A 228 72.47 91.41 52.25
N GLU A 229 71.55 92.25 51.80
CA GLU A 229 71.59 93.72 52.00
C GLU A 229 71.48 94.09 53.48
N SER A 230 70.61 93.42 54.24
CA SER A 230 70.49 93.59 55.69
C SER A 230 71.76 93.14 56.41
N ARG A 231 72.44 92.06 55.95
CA ARG A 231 73.77 91.66 56.45
C ARG A 231 74.84 92.69 56.13
N VAL A 232 74.85 93.25 54.91
CA VAL A 232 75.77 94.33 54.52
C VAL A 232 75.49 95.60 55.34
N SER A 233 74.22 95.92 55.59
CA SER A 233 73.79 97.06 56.41
C SER A 233 74.13 96.86 57.89
N ASN A 234 73.98 95.65 58.43
CA ASN A 234 74.46 95.26 59.76
C ASN A 234 76.00 95.27 59.85
N SER A 235 76.71 94.91 58.79
CA SER A 235 78.19 95.03 58.74
C SER A 235 78.66 96.48 58.61
N ARG A 236 77.86 97.38 58.00
CA ARG A 236 78.09 98.84 57.97
C ARG A 236 77.76 99.53 59.30
N THR A 237 76.91 98.92 60.12
CA THR A 237 76.52 99.44 61.45
C THR A 237 77.26 98.76 62.61
N GLN A 238 78.25 97.89 62.35
CA GLN A 238 79.20 97.43 63.36
C GLN A 238 80.29 98.47 63.68
N ARG A 239 79.87 99.56 64.30
CA ARG A 239 80.60 100.26 65.37
C ARG A 239 79.61 100.53 66.50
N ASP A 240 79.22 99.47 67.21
CA ASP A 240 79.18 99.38 68.68
C ASP A 240 78.32 98.19 69.12
N PRO A 241 78.79 97.34 70.05
CA PRO A 241 78.00 96.25 70.59
C PRO A 241 77.29 96.70 71.87
N LYS A 242 75.95 96.73 71.86
CA LYS A 242 75.06 96.33 72.98
C LYS A 242 73.61 96.77 72.71
N ARG A 243 72.68 95.87 73.07
CA ARG A 243 71.20 95.96 73.07
C ARG A 243 70.57 95.60 71.71
N LEU A 244 69.62 94.67 71.59
CA LEU A 244 68.75 93.97 72.53
C LEU A 244 68.23 92.69 71.83
N LEU A 245 68.19 91.58 72.56
CA LEU A 245 67.27 90.47 72.28
C LEU A 245 65.84 90.95 72.49
N SER A 246 64.94 90.71 71.51
CA SER A 246 63.52 90.51 71.75
C SER A 246 62.83 89.99 70.48
N GLY A 247 62.15 88.84 70.59
CA GLY A 247 61.07 88.49 69.65
C GLY A 247 61.32 87.27 68.76
N CYS A 248 61.23 86.08 69.35
CA CYS A 248 60.88 84.86 68.65
C CYS A 248 59.36 84.67 68.81
N SER A 249 58.58 84.55 67.73
CA SER A 249 57.34 83.76 67.71
C SER A 249 56.62 83.80 66.34
N GLN A 250 56.38 82.60 65.80
CA GLN A 250 55.13 82.12 65.22
C GLN A 250 54.46 82.89 64.05
N ALA A 251 54.36 82.21 62.90
CA ALA A 251 53.05 81.95 62.27
C ALA A 251 53.19 80.78 61.27
N GLN A 252 52.56 79.66 61.62
CA GLN A 252 52.38 78.46 60.82
C GLN A 252 50.88 78.14 60.88
N VAL A 253 50.31 77.64 59.77
CA VAL A 253 49.00 76.97 59.62
C VAL A 253 47.77 77.91 59.55
N GLY A 254 46.78 77.76 58.66
CA GLY A 254 46.49 76.66 57.74
C GLY A 254 45.49 77.03 56.63
N VAL A 255 45.64 76.34 55.51
CA VAL A 255 44.78 76.39 54.33
C VAL A 255 43.52 75.58 54.58
N ASN A 256 42.38 76.21 54.30
CA ASN A 256 41.03 75.69 54.42
C ASN A 256 40.76 74.66 53.30
N ILE A 257 40.63 73.38 53.64
CA ILE A 257 40.20 72.33 52.71
C ILE A 257 38.69 72.13 52.87
N GLN A 258 37.92 72.67 51.94
CA GLN A 258 36.53 72.26 51.71
C GLN A 258 36.51 71.09 50.72
N THR A 259 36.06 69.93 51.21
CA THR A 259 35.70 68.76 50.40
C THR A 259 34.34 68.96 49.72
N PRO A 260 34.19 68.68 48.41
CA PRO A 260 32.88 68.63 47.77
C PRO A 260 32.12 67.35 48.11
N ARG A 261 30.82 67.54 48.32
CA ARG A 261 29.79 66.55 48.65
C ARG A 261 29.61 65.45 47.60
N HIS A 262 29.41 64.22 48.07
CA HIS A 262 28.76 63.15 47.33
C HIS A 262 27.30 63.51 47.01
N ALA A 263 26.91 63.42 45.74
CA ALA A 263 25.52 63.31 45.30
C ALA A 263 25.20 61.83 45.11
N THR A 264 24.24 61.31 45.85
CA THR A 264 23.70 59.95 45.70
C THR A 264 22.36 59.98 44.98
N SER A 265 22.36 59.32 43.81
CA SER A 265 21.27 58.57 43.17
C SER A 265 19.85 59.14 43.20
N GLN A 266 19.45 59.72 42.07
CA GLN A 266 18.08 59.69 41.57
C GLN A 266 18.02 58.73 40.37
N ASP A 267 16.92 58.00 40.29
CA ASP A 267 16.29 57.40 39.11
C ASP A 267 16.93 56.13 38.48
N ARG A 268 16.32 54.98 38.84
CA ARG A 268 16.24 53.80 37.96
C ARG A 268 15.03 53.99 37.04
N PRO A 269 15.18 53.99 35.71
CA PRO A 269 14.04 53.81 34.83
C PRO A 269 13.66 52.32 34.78
N GLU A 270 12.38 52.03 34.99
CA GLU A 270 11.78 50.77 34.57
C GLU A 270 11.89 50.67 33.04
N ILE A 271 12.51 49.60 32.55
CA ILE A 271 12.60 49.31 31.12
C ILE A 271 11.29 48.59 30.76
N GLU A 272 10.32 49.33 30.20
CA GLU A 272 9.26 48.72 29.40
C GLU A 272 9.89 48.21 28.10
N ILE A 273 9.87 46.90 27.91
CA ILE A 273 10.26 46.26 26.65
C ILE A 273 9.03 46.33 25.75
N GLU A 274 8.97 47.32 24.86
CA GLU A 274 8.06 47.29 23.72
C GLU A 274 8.48 46.15 22.79
N VAL A 275 7.82 44.99 22.92
CA VAL A 275 7.96 43.88 21.96
C VAL A 275 7.21 44.30 20.69
N PRO A 276 7.87 44.45 19.53
CA PRO A 276 7.22 44.84 18.30
C PRO A 276 6.13 43.82 17.93
N GLU A 277 4.94 44.28 17.56
CA GLU A 277 3.79 43.41 17.23
C GLU A 277 4.11 42.34 16.16
N ASN A 278 5.08 42.61 15.27
CA ASN A 278 5.59 41.67 14.27
C ASN A 278 6.32 40.46 14.88
N GLU A 279 7.04 40.62 15.99
CA GLU A 279 7.72 39.49 16.66
C GLU A 279 6.71 38.58 17.34
N ILE A 280 5.62 39.15 17.86
CA ILE A 280 4.52 38.38 18.45
C ILE A 280 3.83 37.52 17.38
N GLU A 281 3.65 38.05 16.17
CA GLU A 281 3.05 37.30 15.05
C GLU A 281 3.97 36.17 14.57
N ILE A 282 5.27 36.44 14.39
CA ILE A 282 6.26 35.41 14.03
C ILE A 282 6.35 34.31 15.08
N LEU A 283 6.33 34.67 16.37
CA LEU A 283 6.36 33.69 17.46
C LEU A 283 5.08 32.86 17.52
N LYS A 284 3.92 33.44 17.20
CA LYS A 284 2.65 32.70 17.07
C LYS A 284 2.70 31.69 15.92
N ASP A 285 3.27 32.07 14.78
CA ASP A 285 3.40 31.17 13.63
C ASP A 285 4.34 30.01 13.94
N LYS A 286 5.51 30.28 14.55
CA LYS A 286 6.43 29.23 15.01
C LYS A 286 5.80 28.32 16.06
N LEU A 287 5.02 28.87 16.98
CA LEU A 287 4.31 28.09 17.99
C LEU A 287 3.26 27.18 17.33
N ASN A 288 2.54 27.67 16.32
CA ASN A 288 1.58 26.88 15.56
C ASN A 288 2.28 25.77 14.76
N GLU A 289 3.41 26.07 14.13
CA GLU A 289 4.21 25.07 13.40
C GLU A 289 4.71 23.96 14.35
N LEU A 290 5.27 24.34 15.51
CA LEU A 290 5.68 23.38 16.54
C LEU A 290 4.52 22.53 17.04
N ARG A 291 3.33 23.13 17.24
CA ARG A 291 2.11 22.41 17.61
C ARG A 291 1.77 21.33 16.58
N TRP A 292 1.78 21.65 15.29
CA TRP A 292 1.43 20.70 14.23
C TRP A 292 2.49 19.63 14.02
N ASN A 293 3.77 19.99 14.11
CA ASN A 293 4.87 19.03 14.07
C ASN A 293 4.84 18.06 15.26
N ALA A 294 4.55 18.56 16.46
CA ALA A 294 4.38 17.72 17.64
C ALA A 294 3.21 16.74 17.46
N LEU A 295 2.09 17.20 16.90
CA LEU A 295 0.92 16.38 16.61
C LEU A 295 1.25 15.22 15.66
N ASP A 296 1.95 15.52 14.56
CA ASP A 296 2.30 14.53 13.54
C ASP A 296 3.28 13.49 14.09
N ASN A 297 4.28 13.94 14.85
CA ASN A 297 5.22 13.06 15.53
C ASN A 297 4.54 12.12 16.53
N VAL A 298 3.57 12.61 17.30
CA VAL A 298 2.82 11.77 18.25
C VAL A 298 2.09 10.66 17.51
N ILE A 299 1.39 10.98 16.42
CA ILE A 299 0.62 10.00 15.63
C ILE A 299 1.55 8.96 15.00
N ASP A 300 2.67 9.39 14.40
CA ASP A 300 3.63 8.49 13.78
C ASP A 300 4.29 7.55 14.79
N LEU A 301 4.65 8.06 15.97
CA LEU A 301 5.20 7.26 17.05
C LEU A 301 4.17 6.27 17.62
N ASP A 302 2.90 6.65 17.71
CA ASP A 302 1.83 5.76 18.16
C ASP A 302 1.59 4.62 17.16
N MET A 303 1.64 4.90 15.86
CA MET A 303 1.61 3.87 14.82
C MET A 303 2.84 2.96 14.87
N ALA A 304 4.02 3.52 15.16
CA ALA A 304 5.28 2.78 15.25
C ALA A 304 5.36 1.86 16.48
N ASN A 305 4.81 2.28 17.63
CA ASN A 305 4.95 1.60 18.93
C ASN A 305 4.50 0.13 18.96
N ARG A 306 3.55 -0.25 18.10
CA ARG A 306 3.06 -1.63 17.99
C ARG A 306 3.44 -2.30 16.68
N ALA A 307 4.36 -1.70 15.93
CA ALA A 307 4.67 -2.10 14.57
C ALA A 307 3.38 -2.30 13.76
N PHE A 308 2.47 -1.32 13.80
CA PHE A 308 1.37 -1.21 12.83
C PHE A 308 1.97 -0.82 11.48
N ARG A 309 2.79 -1.73 10.96
CA ARG A 309 3.17 -1.86 9.57
C ARG A 309 1.89 -2.28 8.88
N ALA A 310 1.07 -1.29 8.55
CA ALA A 310 0.08 -1.43 7.51
C ALA A 310 0.85 -1.67 6.21
N PHE A 311 1.39 -2.89 6.07
CA PHE A 311 1.95 -3.39 4.84
C PHE A 311 0.89 -3.13 3.77
N ASP A 312 1.31 -2.41 2.73
CA ASP A 312 0.59 -2.04 1.51
C ASP A 312 0.08 -0.59 1.42
N CYS A 313 0.40 0.27 2.38
CA CYS A 313 0.33 1.72 2.17
C CYS A 313 1.71 2.37 2.27
N ASP A 314 2.05 3.25 1.32
CA ASP A 314 3.28 4.05 1.33
C ASP A 314 3.24 5.06 2.48
N HIS A 315 3.54 4.59 3.69
CA HIS A 315 3.88 5.43 4.83
C HIS A 315 5.41 5.52 4.91
N ILE A 316 5.92 6.61 5.48
CA ILE A 316 7.35 6.79 5.75
C ILE A 316 7.89 5.50 6.37
N ASN A 317 8.95 4.97 5.78
CA ASN A 317 9.46 3.63 6.06
C ASN A 317 10.09 3.59 7.46
N THR A 318 9.26 3.42 8.50
CA THR A 318 9.65 3.33 9.92
C THR A 318 10.35 2.01 10.28
N ARG A 319 10.90 1.30 9.27
CA ARG A 319 11.53 -0.03 9.40
C ARG A 319 12.66 -0.08 10.42
N ASN A 320 13.27 1.07 10.70
CA ASN A 320 14.40 1.25 11.60
C ASN A 320 14.01 1.78 13.00
N LEU A 321 12.72 2.00 13.28
CA LEU A 321 12.27 2.33 14.64
C LEU A 321 12.25 1.05 15.50
N PRO A 322 12.91 1.03 16.67
CA PRO A 322 12.87 -0.11 17.57
C PRO A 322 11.43 -0.47 17.93
N ASP A 323 11.04 -1.73 17.73
CA ASP A 323 9.70 -2.25 18.01
C ASP A 323 9.38 -2.38 19.51
N GLY A 324 10.31 -1.96 20.37
CA GLY A 324 10.20 -2.00 21.82
C GLY A 324 10.17 -3.40 22.44
N ARG A 325 10.25 -4.49 21.65
CA ARG A 325 10.13 -5.87 22.16
C ARG A 325 11.42 -6.44 22.75
N ASN A 326 12.59 -5.85 22.43
CA ASN A 326 13.91 -6.39 22.79
C ASN A 326 14.86 -5.41 23.54
N SER A 327 14.40 -4.26 24.03
CA SER A 327 15.26 -3.35 24.82
C SER A 327 14.54 -2.81 26.05
N SER A 328 14.81 -3.40 27.20
CA SER A 328 14.19 -3.06 28.50
C SER A 328 14.69 -1.76 29.12
N ARG A 329 15.47 -0.94 28.40
CA ARG A 329 16.11 0.27 28.93
C ARG A 329 15.98 1.52 28.05
N LEU A 330 15.36 1.43 26.88
CA LEU A 330 15.12 2.60 26.02
C LEU A 330 13.63 2.98 26.05
N PRO A 331 13.29 4.28 26.08
CA PRO A 331 11.90 4.70 25.95
C PRO A 331 11.35 4.17 24.61
N ASN A 332 10.25 3.42 24.68
CA ASN A 332 9.56 2.95 23.48
C ASN A 332 8.80 4.10 22.81
N ALA A 333 8.44 3.95 21.54
CA ALA A 333 7.81 5.02 20.76
C ALA A 333 6.53 5.55 21.44
N GLY A 334 5.74 4.69 22.08
CA GLY A 334 4.53 5.10 22.81
C GLY A 334 4.81 5.94 24.06
N TRP A 335 5.92 5.69 24.75
CA TRP A 335 6.35 6.54 25.87
C TRP A 335 6.77 7.92 25.38
N VAL A 336 7.55 8.01 24.29
CA VAL A 336 7.96 9.29 23.69
C VAL A 336 6.74 10.06 23.20
N ALA A 337 5.83 9.40 22.48
CA ALA A 337 4.58 9.99 22.01
C ALA A 337 3.73 10.54 23.16
N SER A 338 3.64 9.80 24.27
CA SER A 338 2.85 10.22 25.43
C SER A 338 3.51 11.39 26.19
N SER A 339 4.84 11.45 26.21
CA SER A 339 5.58 12.61 26.75
C SER A 339 5.30 13.87 25.94
N ILE A 340 5.42 13.80 24.61
CA ILE A 340 5.10 14.94 23.72
C ILE A 340 3.62 15.32 23.87
N PHE A 341 2.71 14.35 23.84
CA PHE A 341 1.28 14.63 23.98
C PHE A 341 0.94 15.34 25.30
N LYS A 342 1.61 14.97 26.40
CA LYS A 342 1.36 15.57 27.72
C LYS A 342 1.64 17.07 27.74
N ASP A 343 2.60 17.55 26.97
CA ASP A 343 2.96 18.97 26.90
C ASP A 343 1.89 19.81 26.18
N TRP A 344 1.05 19.17 25.34
CA TRP A 344 0.04 19.82 24.52
C TRP A 344 -1.40 19.42 24.86
N LYS A 345 -1.61 18.54 25.84
CA LYS A 345 -2.94 17.97 26.16
C LYS A 345 -3.97 19.01 26.62
N GLU A 346 -3.51 20.15 27.13
CA GLU A 346 -4.37 21.23 27.64
C GLU A 346 -4.80 22.19 26.53
N ASP A 347 -4.21 22.07 25.33
CA ASP A 347 -4.59 22.83 24.15
C ASP A 347 -5.76 22.16 23.44
N GLU A 348 -6.95 22.75 23.56
CA GLU A 348 -8.18 22.22 22.97
C GLU A 348 -8.10 22.05 21.44
N GLN A 349 -7.41 22.97 20.74
CA GLN A 349 -7.24 22.89 19.28
C GLN A 349 -6.34 21.72 18.92
N PHE A 350 -5.25 21.53 19.67
CA PHE A 350 -4.37 20.38 19.51
C PHE A 350 -5.13 19.06 19.66
N VAL A 351 -5.88 18.88 20.76
CA VAL A 351 -6.64 17.64 21.05
C VAL A 351 -7.71 17.38 19.99
N LYS A 352 -8.39 18.44 19.52
CA LYS A 352 -9.42 18.33 18.46
C LYS A 352 -8.83 17.87 17.14
N VAL A 353 -7.71 18.47 16.71
CA VAL A 353 -7.05 18.08 15.45
C VAL A 353 -6.42 16.70 15.57
N TYR A 354 -5.85 16.37 16.73
CA TYR A 354 -5.27 15.07 17.02
C TYR A 354 -6.30 13.95 16.84
N SER A 355 -7.48 14.10 17.46
CA SER A 355 -8.58 13.13 17.36
C SER A 355 -9.08 12.99 15.92
N LYS A 356 -9.21 14.12 15.20
CA LYS A 356 -9.63 14.14 13.80
C LYS A 356 -8.61 13.44 12.89
N ARG A 357 -7.32 13.67 13.10
CA ARG A 357 -6.25 13.10 12.26
C ARG A 357 -6.13 11.59 12.47
N ARG A 358 -6.29 11.11 13.71
CA ARG A 358 -6.41 9.67 14.00
C ARG A 358 -7.63 9.02 13.33
N GLN A 359 -8.79 9.67 13.37
CA GLN A 359 -9.97 9.20 12.63
C GLN A 359 -9.72 9.13 11.12
N ASN A 360 -8.98 10.09 10.56
CA ASN A 360 -8.60 10.07 9.14
C ASN A 360 -7.70 8.89 8.81
N VAL A 361 -6.72 8.59 9.67
CA VAL A 361 -5.85 7.40 9.52
C VAL A 361 -6.69 6.12 9.54
N ILE A 362 -7.63 5.99 10.49
CA ILE A 362 -8.55 4.84 10.53
C ILE A 362 -9.39 4.74 9.25
N ASN A 363 -9.97 5.85 8.78
CA ASN A 363 -10.76 5.89 7.55
C ASN A 363 -9.94 5.48 6.33
N HIS A 364 -8.68 5.91 6.26
CA HIS A 364 -7.74 5.55 5.21
C HIS A 364 -7.47 4.04 5.19
N HIS A 365 -7.16 3.42 6.34
CA HIS A 365 -6.98 1.97 6.42
C HIS A 365 -8.27 1.17 6.18
N LYS A 366 -9.42 1.72 6.58
CA LYS A 366 -10.75 1.16 6.27
C LYS A 366 -11.03 1.16 4.77
N ALA A 367 -10.54 2.17 4.03
CA ALA A 367 -10.68 2.23 2.57
C ALA A 367 -9.85 1.15 1.87
N HIS A 368 -8.63 0.87 2.32
CA HIS A 368 -7.82 -0.26 1.81
C HIS A 368 -8.55 -1.60 1.95
N GLY A 369 -9.26 -1.80 3.05
CA GLY A 369 -10.09 -2.98 3.29
C GLY A 369 -11.28 -3.16 2.36
N ARG A 370 -11.76 -2.07 1.73
CA ARG A 370 -12.85 -2.14 0.74
C ARG A 370 -12.36 -2.47 -0.66
N ILE A 371 -11.09 -2.14 -0.96
CA ILE A 371 -10.48 -2.30 -2.28
C ILE A 371 -9.86 -3.71 -2.41
N GLN A 372 -9.27 -4.24 -1.32
CA GLN A 372 -8.62 -5.54 -1.32
C GLN A 372 -9.00 -6.35 -0.06
N GLU A 373 -9.62 -7.50 -0.28
CA GLU A 373 -10.02 -8.43 0.76
C GLU A 373 -8.78 -8.90 1.57
N GLY A 374 -8.86 -8.85 2.90
CA GLY A 374 -7.74 -9.16 3.80
C GLY A 374 -6.86 -7.98 4.23
N LYS A 375 -6.81 -6.86 3.49
CA LYS A 375 -6.03 -5.67 3.89
C LYS A 375 -6.71 -4.80 4.95
N GLY A 376 -8.04 -4.91 5.06
CA GLY A 376 -8.86 -4.22 6.05
C GLY A 376 -8.77 -4.79 7.46
N ALA A 377 -8.33 -6.04 7.64
CA ALA A 377 -8.34 -6.69 8.96
C ALA A 377 -7.54 -5.91 10.02
N LYS A 378 -6.56 -5.09 9.58
CA LYS A 378 -5.70 -4.29 10.46
C LYS A 378 -6.33 -2.97 10.92
N PHE A 379 -7.41 -2.47 10.31
CA PHE A 379 -8.00 -1.19 10.75
C PHE A 379 -8.69 -1.31 12.11
N TRP A 380 -9.34 -2.44 12.40
CA TRP A 380 -9.97 -2.68 13.71
C TRP A 380 -8.92 -2.70 14.83
N LEU A 381 -7.77 -3.35 14.58
CA LEU A 381 -6.65 -3.38 15.52
C LEU A 381 -6.06 -1.98 15.76
N LEU A 382 -5.94 -1.17 14.70
CA LEU A 382 -5.45 0.21 14.83
C LEU A 382 -6.43 1.09 15.62
N ARG A 383 -7.73 0.95 15.35
CA ARG A 383 -8.80 1.63 16.08
C ARG A 383 -8.77 1.29 17.57
N ASP A 384 -8.67 0.00 17.88
CA ASP A 384 -8.67 -0.48 19.27
C ASP A 384 -7.38 -0.03 20.01
N GLU A 385 -6.23 0.03 19.32
CA GLU A 385 -5.02 0.59 19.92
C GLU A 385 -5.13 2.11 20.13
N PHE A 386 -5.67 2.86 19.16
CA PHE A 386 -5.87 4.30 19.36
C PHE A 386 -6.80 4.57 20.53
N ASN A 387 -7.91 3.84 20.65
CA ASN A 387 -8.79 3.89 21.83
C ASN A 387 -8.01 3.62 23.13
N TYR A 388 -7.21 2.55 23.17
CA TYR A 388 -6.42 2.20 24.35
C TYR A 388 -5.38 3.26 24.73
N VAL A 389 -4.68 3.83 23.75
CA VAL A 389 -3.70 4.89 23.97
C VAL A 389 -4.39 6.19 24.41
N ASP A 390 -5.53 6.52 23.84
CA ASP A 390 -6.31 7.72 24.17
C ASP A 390 -6.91 7.62 25.57
N GLU A 391 -7.45 6.46 25.94
CA GLU A 391 -7.92 6.19 27.30
C GLU A 391 -6.78 6.39 28.31
N LYS A 392 -5.57 5.90 28.02
CA LYS A 392 -4.38 6.11 28.85
C LYS A 392 -3.92 7.57 28.93
N ARG A 393 -4.23 8.37 27.92
CA ARG A 393 -3.97 9.82 27.89
C ARG A 393 -5.10 10.63 28.54
N GLY A 394 -6.16 9.97 29.01
CA GLY A 394 -7.33 10.61 29.61
C GLY A 394 -8.27 11.25 28.60
N LEU A 395 -8.23 10.80 27.34
CA LEU A 395 -9.13 11.22 26.28
C LEU A 395 -10.25 10.20 26.11
N ASP A 396 -11.49 10.69 26.01
CA ASP A 396 -12.66 9.89 25.64
C ASP A 396 -13.02 10.16 24.17
N VAL A 397 -12.35 9.43 23.27
CA VAL A 397 -12.54 9.55 21.82
C VAL A 397 -13.08 8.24 21.28
N VAL A 398 -14.22 8.31 20.60
CA VAL A 398 -14.85 7.15 19.95
C VAL A 398 -14.65 7.22 18.44
N TYR A 399 -13.80 6.35 17.92
CA TYR A 399 -13.54 6.25 16.48
C TYR A 399 -14.59 5.40 15.74
N LYS A 400 -15.00 5.85 14.55
CA LYS A 400 -16.05 5.24 13.70
C LYS A 400 -15.52 4.39 12.54
#